data_AF-A0A7C7S3P9-F1
#
_entry.id   AF-A0A7C7S3P9-F1
#
_cell.length_a   1.000
_cell.length_b   1.000
_cell.length_c   1.000
_cell.angle_alpha   90.00
_cell.angle_beta   90.00
_cell.angle_gamma   90.00
#
_symmetry.space_group_name_H-M   'P 1'
#
loop_
_entity.id
_entity.type
_entity.pdbx_description
1 polymer ?
#
loop_
_entity_poly.entity_id
_entity_poly.type
_entity_poly.pdbx_seq_one_letter_code
_entity_poly.pdbx_strand_id
1 'polypeptide(L)'
;MNRLLVLALAVVLLSSPSLGQPRHGFFGISGGVSPQGFHYLHELGVGFVIYGLYIGPEGPPEAKPRDRLRMRGLLELGMTPVPTFWAPAVSPQASVSVAAIVEYFTAGPGVEEFGAPVRYWQIGNEENGGWGTSCPPEEYARRVQIIAAGIRRACPDCTIVMGGLLDGPEMGDWALEPYLSRFLAAGGGEWVNIFNF
;
A
#
# COMPACT_ATOMS: atom_id res chain seq x y z
N MET A 1 -16.13 -10.59 26.44
CA MET A 1 -16.28 -10.63 24.96
C MET A 1 -16.02 -9.23 24.43
N ASN A 2 -14.77 -8.94 24.05
CA ASN A 2 -14.41 -7.66 23.45
C ASN A 2 -14.81 -7.69 21.97
N ARG A 3 -15.75 -6.82 21.57
CA ARG A 3 -16.09 -6.61 20.17
C ARG A 3 -14.88 -5.95 19.51
N LEU A 4 -14.21 -6.67 18.63
CA LEU A 4 -13.17 -6.14 17.76
C LEU A 4 -13.85 -5.08 16.86
N LEU A 5 -13.49 -3.81 17.03
CA LEU A 5 -13.95 -2.75 16.15
C LEU A 5 -13.17 -2.90 14.84
N VAL A 6 -13.74 -3.61 13.87
CA VAL A 6 -13.24 -3.59 12.49
C VAL A 6 -13.72 -2.27 11.89
N LEU A 7 -12.85 -1.26 11.90
CA LEU A 7 -13.09 -0.06 11.12
C LEU A 7 -12.84 -0.45 9.65
N ALA A 8 -13.90 -0.84 8.94
CA ALA A 8 -13.82 -1.08 7.51
C ALA A 8 -13.93 0.28 6.81
N LEU A 9 -12.79 0.90 6.50
CA LEU A 9 -12.78 2.02 5.56
C LEU A 9 -13.04 1.45 4.16
N ALA A 10 -14.16 1.87 3.56
CA ALA A 10 -14.56 1.43 2.23
C ALA A 10 -13.87 2.32 1.19
N VAL A 11 -12.87 1.78 0.52
CA VAL A 11 -12.18 2.50 -0.56
C VAL A 11 -12.86 2.19 -1.89
N VAL A 12 -13.28 3.23 -2.62
CA VAL A 12 -13.82 3.12 -3.97
C VAL A 12 -12.78 3.63 -4.96
N LEU A 13 -12.20 2.74 -5.77
CA LEU A 13 -11.30 3.14 -6.85
C LEU A 13 -12.08 3.47 -8.11
N LEU A 14 -11.91 4.69 -8.60
CA LEU A 14 -12.34 5.08 -9.94
C LEU A 14 -11.25 4.69 -10.94
N SER A 15 -11.47 3.61 -11.70
CA SER A 15 -10.65 3.30 -12.88
C SER A 15 -11.16 4.12 -14.07
N SER A 16 -10.26 4.77 -14.82
CA SER A 16 -10.60 5.39 -16.10
C SER A 16 -11.22 4.34 -17.05
N PRO A 17 -12.33 4.65 -17.75
CA PRO A 17 -13.06 3.68 -18.54
C PRO A 17 -12.34 3.41 -19.88
N SER A 18 -11.46 2.41 -19.92
CA SER A 18 -11.12 1.74 -21.18
C SER A 18 -11.89 0.43 -21.29
N LEU A 19 -12.72 0.35 -22.33
CA LEU A 19 -13.62 -0.77 -22.65
C LEU A 19 -12.87 -2.12 -22.71
N GLY A 20 -13.29 -3.10 -21.90
CA GLY A 20 -13.09 -4.52 -22.20
C GLY A 20 -12.31 -5.39 -21.21
N GLN A 21 -11.81 -4.87 -20.08
CA GLN A 21 -11.16 -5.71 -19.06
C GLN A 21 -12.11 -6.08 -17.91
N PRO A 22 -11.94 -7.25 -17.27
CA PRO A 22 -12.74 -7.66 -16.13
C PRO A 22 -12.75 -6.55 -15.09
N ARG A 23 -13.94 -6.22 -14.57
CA ARG A 23 -14.08 -5.27 -13.47
C ARG A 23 -13.27 -5.81 -12.29
N HIS A 24 -12.07 -5.30 -12.08
CA HIS A 24 -11.33 -5.49 -10.84
C HIS A 24 -12.13 -4.78 -9.74
N GLY A 25 -13.10 -5.48 -9.15
CA GLY A 25 -13.88 -4.99 -8.04
C GLY A 25 -12.94 -4.68 -6.89
N PHE A 26 -12.88 -3.41 -6.49
CA PHE A 26 -12.02 -2.96 -5.41
C PHE A 26 -12.86 -2.70 -4.17
N PHE A 27 -12.62 -3.49 -3.14
CA PHE A 27 -12.97 -3.19 -1.76
C PHE A 27 -11.76 -3.62 -0.93
N GLY A 28 -10.94 -2.64 -0.54
CA GLY A 28 -9.80 -2.83 0.36
C GLY A 28 -10.20 -2.47 1.78
N ILE A 29 -9.75 -3.24 2.77
CA ILE A 29 -9.90 -2.90 4.19
C ILE A 29 -8.55 -2.44 4.74
N SER A 30 -8.55 -1.26 5.38
CA SER A 30 -7.48 -0.77 6.25
C SER A 30 -7.82 -1.12 7.72
N GLY A 31 -6.94 -1.81 8.43
CA GLY A 31 -7.14 -2.23 9.83
C GLY A 31 -6.51 -3.57 10.19
N GLY A 32 -6.18 -3.79 11.47
CA GLY A 32 -5.50 -5.01 11.93
C GLY A 32 -6.42 -6.24 11.85
N VAL A 33 -6.36 -7.00 10.76
CA VAL A 33 -7.13 -8.24 10.62
C VAL A 33 -6.30 -9.42 11.15
N SER A 34 -6.85 -10.13 12.13
CA SER A 34 -6.26 -11.41 12.56
C SER A 34 -6.51 -12.47 11.48
N PRO A 35 -5.69 -13.52 11.38
CA PRO A 35 -5.92 -14.61 10.41
C PRO A 35 -7.34 -15.20 10.46
N GLN A 36 -7.97 -15.22 11.65
CA GLN A 36 -9.35 -15.68 11.82
C GLN A 36 -10.37 -14.79 11.10
N GLY A 37 -10.06 -13.51 10.87
CA GLY A 37 -10.92 -12.57 10.17
C GLY A 37 -10.87 -12.69 8.64
N PHE A 38 -9.92 -13.44 8.08
CA PHE A 38 -9.77 -13.53 6.61
C PHE A 38 -10.96 -14.21 5.92
N HIS A 39 -11.59 -15.19 6.56
CA HIS A 39 -12.80 -15.82 6.02
C HIS A 39 -13.93 -14.81 5.84
N TYR A 40 -14.10 -13.89 6.80
CA TYR A 40 -15.10 -12.83 6.69
C TYR A 40 -14.80 -11.86 5.54
N LEU A 41 -13.52 -11.52 5.32
CA LEU A 41 -13.11 -10.71 4.16
C LEU A 41 -13.46 -11.41 2.84
N HIS A 42 -13.18 -12.70 2.75
CA HIS A 42 -13.50 -13.52 1.58
C HIS A 42 -15.02 -13.58 1.33
N GLU A 43 -15.83 -13.78 2.37
CA GLU A 43 -17.31 -13.77 2.27
C GLU A 43 -17.85 -12.42 1.77
N LEU A 44 -17.19 -11.32 2.10
CA LEU A 44 -17.52 -9.98 1.58
C LEU A 44 -17.05 -9.76 0.14
N GLY A 45 -16.33 -10.71 -0.46
CA GLY A 45 -15.80 -10.58 -1.82
C GLY A 45 -14.63 -9.61 -1.93
N VAL A 46 -13.87 -9.40 -0.85
CA VAL A 46 -12.66 -8.57 -0.84
C VAL A 46 -11.64 -9.15 -1.84
N GLY A 47 -11.22 -8.35 -2.82
CA GLY A 47 -10.20 -8.77 -3.80
C GLY A 47 -8.77 -8.41 -3.40
N PHE A 48 -8.60 -7.35 -2.62
CA PHE A 48 -7.29 -6.76 -2.29
C PHE A 48 -7.21 -6.37 -0.81
N VAL A 49 -6.06 -6.60 -0.16
CA VAL A 49 -5.87 -6.30 1.26
C VAL A 49 -4.53 -5.59 1.49
N ILE A 50 -4.59 -4.33 1.93
CA ILE A 50 -3.42 -3.45 2.08
C ILE A 50 -2.74 -3.59 3.46
N TYR A 51 -3.51 -3.99 4.48
CA TYR A 51 -3.11 -3.70 5.85
C TYR A 51 -2.27 -4.78 6.55
N GLY A 52 -1.37 -4.33 7.43
CA GLY A 52 -0.66 -5.17 8.39
C GLY A 52 0.66 -5.77 7.87
N LEU A 53 1.16 -5.25 6.75
CA LEU A 53 2.33 -5.72 6.00
C LEU A 53 3.31 -4.56 5.77
N TYR A 54 3.73 -3.92 6.86
CA TYR A 54 4.60 -2.75 6.81
C TYR A 54 6.06 -3.14 6.65
N ILE A 55 6.69 -2.63 5.60
CA ILE A 55 8.09 -2.86 5.27
C ILE A 55 8.84 -1.53 5.32
N GLY A 56 9.99 -1.52 5.98
CA GLY A 56 10.88 -0.36 5.97
C GLY A 56 11.54 -0.21 4.59
N PRO A 57 11.70 1.02 4.07
CA PRO A 57 12.35 1.24 2.77
C PRO A 57 13.87 1.07 2.83
N GLU A 58 14.43 1.07 4.04
CA GLU A 58 15.84 0.83 4.33
C GLU A 58 15.93 -0.40 5.26
N GLY A 59 16.55 -1.48 4.80
CA GLY A 59 16.65 -2.72 5.55
C GLY A 59 16.86 -3.96 4.68
N PRO A 60 17.01 -5.14 5.30
CA PRO A 60 17.07 -6.40 4.57
C PRO A 60 15.74 -6.67 3.82
N PRO A 61 15.78 -7.45 2.72
CA PRO A 61 14.62 -7.72 1.87
C PRO A 61 13.51 -8.54 2.57
N GLU A 62 13.80 -9.11 3.73
CA GLU A 62 12.94 -10.07 4.39
C GLU A 62 11.83 -9.38 5.19
N ALA A 63 10.58 -9.74 4.90
CA ALA A 63 9.45 -9.41 5.77
C ALA A 63 9.54 -10.22 7.07
N LYS A 64 8.92 -9.70 8.13
CA LYS A 64 8.79 -10.45 9.38
C LYS A 64 8.04 -11.76 9.11
N PRO A 65 8.40 -12.90 9.75
CA PRO A 65 7.72 -14.17 9.54
C PRO A 65 6.18 -14.10 9.67
N ARG A 66 5.69 -13.28 10.61
CA ARG A 66 4.26 -13.01 10.81
C ARG A 66 3.59 -12.45 9.55
N ASP A 67 4.23 -11.50 8.88
CA ASP A 67 3.66 -10.79 7.75
C ASP A 67 3.62 -11.71 6.53
N ARG A 68 4.63 -12.58 6.36
CA ARG A 68 4.62 -13.65 5.34
C ARG A 68 3.45 -14.63 5.50
N LEU A 69 3.23 -15.12 6.72
CA LEU A 69 2.12 -16.04 7.01
C LEU A 69 0.76 -15.40 6.72
N ARG A 70 0.61 -14.11 7.03
CA ARG A 70 -0.61 -13.36 6.73
C ARG A 70 -0.83 -13.21 5.23
N MET A 71 0.21 -12.82 4.49
CA MET A 71 0.14 -12.71 3.04
C MET A 71 -0.29 -14.05 2.43
N ARG A 72 0.37 -15.16 2.79
CA ARG A 72 0.03 -16.49 2.29
C ARG A 72 -1.44 -16.85 2.57
N GLY A 73 -1.91 -16.64 3.79
CA GLY A 73 -3.31 -16.94 4.15
C GLY A 73 -4.34 -16.10 3.35
N LEU A 74 -3.98 -14.90 2.91
CA LEU A 74 -4.83 -14.10 2.02
C LEU A 74 -4.90 -14.72 0.61
N LEU A 75 -3.77 -15.16 0.06
CA LEU A 75 -3.73 -15.83 -1.25
C LEU A 75 -4.51 -17.13 -1.26
N GLU A 76 -4.40 -17.93 -0.20
CA GLU A 76 -5.13 -19.20 -0.07
C GLU A 76 -6.66 -19.01 -0.14
N LEU A 77 -7.14 -17.81 0.18
CA LEU A 77 -8.54 -17.39 0.09
C LEU A 77 -8.86 -16.56 -1.16
N GLY A 78 -7.94 -16.50 -2.13
CA GLY A 78 -8.12 -15.78 -3.39
C GLY A 78 -8.01 -14.26 -3.27
N MET A 79 -7.47 -13.74 -2.18
CA MET A 79 -7.28 -12.30 -1.96
C MET A 79 -5.84 -11.88 -2.26
N THR A 80 -5.67 -10.73 -2.91
CA THR A 80 -4.35 -10.19 -3.25
C THR A 80 -3.83 -9.28 -2.13
N PRO A 81 -2.74 -9.63 -1.42
CA PRO A 81 -2.13 -8.71 -0.48
C PRO A 81 -1.41 -7.57 -1.22
N VAL A 82 -1.46 -6.38 -0.63
CA VAL A 82 -0.77 -5.17 -1.09
C VAL A 82 0.16 -4.73 0.05
N PRO A 83 1.40 -5.24 0.13
CA PRO A 83 2.34 -4.79 1.14
C PRO A 83 2.57 -3.27 1.07
N THR A 84 2.78 -2.68 2.23
CA THR A 84 2.92 -1.23 2.38
C THR A 84 4.35 -0.89 2.76
N PHE A 85 5.04 -0.13 1.92
CA PHE A 85 6.25 0.55 2.35
C PHE A 85 5.89 1.64 3.34
N TRP A 86 6.50 1.57 4.52
CA TRP A 86 6.50 2.70 5.43
C TRP A 86 7.26 3.85 4.76
N ALA A 87 6.77 5.09 4.89
CA ALA A 87 7.35 6.24 4.21
C ALA A 87 7.92 7.28 5.21
N PRO A 88 8.92 6.92 6.04
CA PRO A 88 9.63 7.90 6.86
C PRO A 88 10.45 8.86 5.99
N ALA A 89 11.16 9.79 6.63
CA ALA A 89 12.19 10.53 5.92
C ALA A 89 13.19 9.53 5.31
N VAL A 90 13.25 9.48 3.98
CA VAL A 90 14.13 8.56 3.24
C VAL A 90 15.23 9.30 2.51
N SER A 91 16.41 8.69 2.52
CA SER A 91 17.56 9.09 1.71
C SER A 91 17.35 8.68 0.24
N PRO A 92 17.97 9.36 -0.74
CA PRO A 92 17.91 8.93 -2.14
C PRO A 92 18.41 7.48 -2.37
N GLN A 93 19.34 7.02 -1.53
CA GLN A 93 19.92 5.68 -1.57
C GLN A 93 18.90 4.58 -1.22
N ALA A 94 17.83 4.91 -0.50
CA ALA A 94 16.76 3.97 -0.18
C ALA A 94 16.17 3.29 -1.42
N SER A 95 16.19 3.94 -2.60
CA SER A 95 15.74 3.34 -3.85
C SER A 95 16.45 2.03 -4.21
N VAL A 96 17.72 1.85 -3.82
CA VAL A 96 18.47 0.60 -4.03
C VAL A 96 17.95 -0.51 -3.11
N SER A 97 17.75 -0.20 -1.83
CA SER A 97 17.20 -1.13 -0.84
C SER A 97 15.77 -1.53 -1.20
N VAL A 98 14.93 -0.57 -1.61
CA VAL A 98 13.57 -0.83 -2.09
C VAL A 98 13.58 -1.76 -3.30
N ALA A 99 14.48 -1.56 -4.27
CA ALA A 99 14.59 -2.47 -5.42
C ALA A 99 14.94 -3.91 -4.97
N ALA A 100 15.87 -4.08 -4.02
CA ALA A 100 16.21 -5.40 -3.51
C ALA A 100 15.04 -6.09 -2.77
N ILE A 101 14.28 -5.33 -1.98
CA ILE A 101 13.06 -5.82 -1.31
C ILE A 101 12.02 -6.27 -2.35
N VAL A 102 11.77 -5.42 -3.36
CA VAL A 102 10.76 -5.70 -4.39
C VAL A 102 11.17 -6.91 -5.24
N GLU A 103 12.44 -7.01 -5.62
CA GLU A 103 12.98 -8.17 -6.35
C GLU A 103 12.74 -9.47 -5.56
N TYR A 104 13.04 -9.46 -4.25
CA TYR A 104 12.86 -10.61 -3.38
C TYR A 104 11.41 -11.12 -3.36
N PHE A 105 10.42 -10.22 -3.32
CA PHE A 105 8.99 -10.59 -3.31
C PHE A 105 8.35 -10.79 -4.68
N THR A 106 9.00 -10.36 -5.76
CA THR A 106 8.44 -10.42 -7.12
C THR A 106 9.02 -11.57 -7.93
N ALA A 107 10.31 -11.86 -7.78
CA ALA A 107 11.02 -12.88 -8.56
C ALA A 107 12.01 -13.72 -7.72
N GLY A 108 12.32 -13.29 -6.50
CA GLY A 108 13.25 -13.96 -5.60
C GLY A 108 12.60 -15.01 -4.67
N PRO A 109 13.34 -15.43 -3.62
CA PRO A 109 12.89 -16.46 -2.67
C PRO A 109 11.56 -16.14 -1.96
N GLY A 110 11.24 -14.85 -1.82
CA GLY A 110 9.98 -14.40 -1.23
C GLY A 110 8.75 -14.94 -1.99
N VAL A 111 8.87 -15.21 -3.30
CA VAL A 111 7.79 -15.79 -4.12
C VAL A 111 7.41 -17.19 -3.63
N GLU A 112 8.40 -18.04 -3.34
CA GLU A 112 8.16 -19.40 -2.82
C GLU A 112 7.64 -19.35 -1.37
N GLU A 113 8.18 -18.44 -0.56
CA GLU A 113 7.73 -18.24 0.81
C GLU A 113 6.28 -17.73 0.90
N PHE A 114 5.85 -16.90 -0.04
CA PHE A 114 4.52 -16.31 -0.04
C PHE A 114 3.50 -17.16 -0.83
N GLY A 115 3.92 -17.77 -1.93
CA GLY A 115 3.09 -18.59 -2.83
C GLY A 115 2.69 -17.91 -4.14
N ALA A 116 3.04 -16.62 -4.33
CA ALA A 116 2.83 -15.88 -5.58
C ALA A 116 3.80 -14.70 -5.68
N PRO A 117 4.00 -14.07 -6.85
CA PRO A 117 4.72 -12.81 -6.95
C PRO A 117 3.86 -11.64 -6.47
N VAL A 118 4.43 -10.72 -5.69
CA VAL A 118 3.76 -9.46 -5.33
C VAL A 118 3.75 -8.52 -6.52
N ARG A 119 2.56 -8.01 -6.89
CA ARG A 119 2.38 -7.08 -8.03
C ARG A 119 1.83 -5.71 -7.65
N TYR A 120 1.42 -5.54 -6.40
CA TYR A 120 0.82 -4.31 -5.88
C TYR A 120 1.60 -3.85 -4.66
N TRP A 121 1.95 -2.57 -4.60
CA TRP A 121 2.72 -1.98 -3.51
C TRP A 121 2.10 -0.67 -3.08
N GLN A 122 1.77 -0.53 -1.80
CA GLN A 122 1.37 0.76 -1.25
C GLN A 122 2.60 1.52 -0.72
N ILE A 123 2.61 2.84 -0.87
CA ILE A 123 3.63 3.72 -0.27
C ILE A 123 2.99 4.64 0.75
N GLY A 124 3.36 4.50 2.02
CA GLY A 124 2.81 5.28 3.13
C GLY A 124 1.39 4.88 3.50
N ASN A 125 0.88 5.45 4.60
CA ASN A 125 -0.53 5.38 4.98
C ASN A 125 -0.83 6.58 5.88
N GLU A 126 -1.85 7.36 5.53
CA GLU A 126 -2.31 8.52 6.32
C GLU A 126 -1.18 9.52 6.65
N GLU A 127 -0.35 9.82 5.65
CA GLU A 127 0.82 10.72 5.80
C GLU A 127 0.44 12.19 6.08
N ASN A 128 -0.85 12.49 6.05
CA ASN A 128 -1.40 13.79 6.42
C ASN A 128 -1.90 13.88 7.88
N GLY A 129 -1.71 12.85 8.71
CA GLY A 129 -1.99 13.01 10.16
C GLY A 129 -2.14 11.74 11.00
N GLY A 130 -1.97 10.53 10.45
CA GLY A 130 -2.31 9.29 11.14
C GLY A 130 -1.14 8.62 11.88
N TRP A 131 0.10 8.86 11.46
CA TRP A 131 1.25 8.05 11.87
C TRP A 131 2.52 8.87 12.04
N GLY A 132 3.52 8.33 12.76
CA GLY A 132 4.81 8.97 13.05
C GLY A 132 5.68 9.33 11.83
N THR A 133 5.15 9.18 10.62
CA THR A 133 5.76 9.60 9.34
C THR A 133 5.09 10.79 8.68
N SER A 134 4.02 11.31 9.31
CA SER A 134 3.26 12.45 8.78
C SER A 134 4.18 13.59 8.35
N CYS A 135 3.94 14.15 7.18
CA CYS A 135 4.80 15.17 6.60
C CYS A 135 4.03 16.05 5.60
N PRO A 136 4.56 17.24 5.25
CA PRO A 136 3.96 18.06 4.21
C PRO A 136 3.83 17.31 2.87
N PRO A 137 2.82 17.62 2.05
CA PRO A 137 2.52 16.89 0.82
C PRO A 137 3.67 16.87 -0.20
N GLU A 138 4.49 17.93 -0.25
CA GLU A 138 5.68 17.99 -1.11
C GLU A 138 6.77 17.02 -0.65
N GLU A 139 6.94 16.86 0.65
CA GLU A 139 7.87 15.88 1.22
C GLU A 139 7.34 14.46 0.99
N TYR A 140 6.04 14.23 1.12
CA TYR A 140 5.44 12.94 0.78
C TYR A 140 5.65 12.60 -0.70
N ALA A 141 5.45 13.55 -1.63
CA ALA A 141 5.74 13.39 -3.04
C ALA A 141 7.21 12.98 -3.31
N ARG A 142 8.16 13.63 -2.63
CA ARG A 142 9.59 13.27 -2.71
C ARG A 142 9.85 11.83 -2.22
N ARG A 143 9.23 11.42 -1.11
CA ARG A 143 9.38 10.05 -0.57
C ARG A 143 8.78 9.01 -1.52
N VAL A 144 7.58 9.30 -2.05
CA VAL A 144 6.92 8.47 -3.07
C VAL A 144 7.82 8.31 -4.28
N GLN A 145 8.40 9.38 -4.80
CA GLN A 145 9.33 9.32 -5.94
C GLN A 145 10.50 8.36 -5.67
N ILE A 146 11.16 8.46 -4.51
CA ILE A 146 12.33 7.64 -4.18
C ILE A 146 11.95 6.15 -4.07
N ILE A 147 10.85 5.86 -3.36
CA ILE A 147 10.39 4.49 -3.15
C ILE A 147 9.87 3.90 -4.48
N ALA A 148 9.05 4.65 -5.22
CA ALA A 148 8.54 4.24 -6.53
C ALA A 148 9.66 3.98 -7.55
N ALA A 149 10.73 4.77 -7.54
CA ALA A 149 11.90 4.53 -8.39
C ALA A 149 12.57 3.17 -8.10
N GLY A 150 12.64 2.77 -6.83
CA GLY A 150 13.10 1.44 -6.43
C GLY A 150 12.17 0.34 -6.91
N ILE A 151 10.85 0.50 -6.70
CA ILE A 151 9.83 -0.46 -7.16
C ILE A 151 9.92 -0.66 -8.66
N ARG A 152 9.88 0.42 -9.45
CA ARG A 152 9.92 0.35 -10.93
C ARG A 152 11.22 -0.24 -11.46
N ARG A 153 12.34 -0.08 -10.74
CA ARG A 153 13.63 -0.68 -11.14
C ARG A 153 13.59 -2.21 -11.09
N ALA A 154 12.97 -2.78 -10.04
CA ALA A 154 12.90 -4.22 -9.86
C ALA A 154 11.67 -4.84 -10.55
N CYS A 155 10.55 -4.11 -10.60
CA CYS A 155 9.30 -4.57 -11.16
C CYS A 155 8.64 -3.45 -11.97
N PRO A 156 8.99 -3.29 -13.26
CA PRO A 156 8.42 -2.24 -14.13
C PRO A 156 6.90 -2.34 -14.29
N ASP A 157 6.36 -3.55 -14.21
CA ASP A 157 4.93 -3.84 -14.37
C ASP A 157 4.14 -3.86 -13.04
N CYS A 158 4.79 -3.54 -11.92
CA CYS A 158 4.11 -3.47 -10.63
C CYS A 158 3.21 -2.22 -10.53
N THR A 159 2.07 -2.39 -9.86
CA THR A 159 1.13 -1.32 -9.58
C THR A 159 1.47 -0.66 -8.24
N ILE A 160 1.65 0.65 -8.26
CA ILE A 160 1.95 1.47 -7.08
C ILE A 160 0.67 2.16 -6.61
N VAL A 161 0.32 1.95 -5.35
CA VAL A 161 -0.83 2.51 -4.66
C VAL A 161 -0.34 3.63 -3.75
N MET A 162 -0.90 4.84 -3.88
CA MET A 162 -0.70 5.90 -2.90
C MET A 162 -1.28 5.46 -1.55
N GLY A 163 -0.63 5.79 -0.44
CA GLY A 163 -1.22 5.61 0.88
C GLY A 163 -2.51 6.40 1.03
N GLY A 164 -3.44 5.88 1.85
CA GLY A 164 -4.68 6.59 2.18
C GLY A 164 -4.39 7.95 2.80
N LEU A 165 -5.34 8.89 2.71
CA LEU A 165 -5.28 10.18 3.40
C LEU A 165 -6.45 10.27 4.39
N LEU A 166 -6.21 10.87 5.55
CA LEU A 166 -7.28 11.23 6.47
C LEU A 166 -8.07 12.41 5.94
N ASP A 167 -9.32 12.52 6.35
CA ASP A 167 -10.15 13.67 6.03
C ASP A 167 -10.96 14.11 7.25
N GLY A 168 -11.19 15.42 7.35
CA GLY A 168 -11.91 16.01 8.47
C GLY A 168 -11.82 17.54 8.48
N PRO A 169 -12.89 18.25 8.85
CA PRO A 169 -12.92 19.71 8.84
C PRO A 169 -11.87 20.35 9.75
N GLU A 170 -11.46 19.67 10.82
CA GLU A 170 -10.44 20.11 11.76
C GLU A 170 -9.02 20.08 11.21
N MET A 171 -8.78 19.39 10.09
CA MET A 171 -7.44 19.21 9.51
C MET A 171 -6.99 20.41 8.68
N GLY A 172 -7.91 21.28 8.23
CA GLY A 172 -7.57 22.45 7.40
C GLY A 172 -6.77 22.06 6.15
N ASP A 173 -5.59 22.65 5.96
CA ASP A 173 -4.68 22.37 4.83
C ASP A 173 -4.11 20.94 4.81
N TRP A 174 -4.32 20.18 5.88
CA TRP A 174 -3.94 18.77 5.97
C TRP A 174 -5.10 17.82 5.64
N ALA A 175 -6.32 18.33 5.44
CA ALA A 175 -7.45 17.54 4.97
C ALA A 175 -7.16 16.93 3.59
N LEU A 176 -7.94 15.92 3.19
CA LEU A 176 -7.67 15.11 2.01
C LEU A 176 -7.49 15.95 0.74
N GLU A 177 -8.44 16.83 0.44
CA GLU A 177 -8.45 17.58 -0.82
C GLU A 177 -7.30 18.60 -0.93
N PRO A 178 -7.06 19.50 0.05
CA PRO A 178 -5.93 20.42 0.00
C PRO A 178 -4.57 19.71 -0.03
N TYR A 179 -4.42 18.64 0.76
CA TYR A 179 -3.18 17.87 0.83
C TYR A 179 -2.89 17.17 -0.50
N LEU A 180 -3.89 16.47 -1.06
CA LEU A 180 -3.80 15.81 -2.36
C LEU A 180 -3.45 16.81 -3.47
N SER A 181 -4.11 17.97 -3.51
CA SER A 181 -3.88 18.97 -4.54
C SER A 181 -2.42 19.45 -4.56
N ARG A 182 -1.81 19.63 -3.37
CA ARG A 182 -0.39 20.00 -3.25
C ARG A 182 0.56 18.86 -3.58
N PHE A 183 0.21 17.63 -3.19
CA PHE A 183 0.97 16.43 -3.55
C PHE A 183 1.04 16.25 -5.07
N LEU A 184 -0.08 16.44 -5.76
CA LEU A 184 -0.15 16.39 -7.22
C LEU A 184 0.65 17.53 -7.86
N ALA A 185 0.55 18.75 -7.34
CA ALA A 185 1.34 19.89 -7.82
C ALA A 185 2.86 19.69 -7.65
N ALA A 186 3.28 18.91 -6.65
CA ALA A 186 4.67 18.50 -6.44
C ALA A 186 5.13 17.34 -7.34
N GLY A 187 4.29 16.86 -8.27
CA GLY A 187 4.60 15.75 -9.18
C GLY A 187 4.37 14.35 -8.59
N GLY A 188 3.78 14.24 -7.39
CA GLY A 188 3.55 12.95 -6.73
C GLY A 188 2.68 11.98 -7.54
N GLY A 189 1.76 12.51 -8.35
CA GLY A 189 0.87 11.73 -9.21
C GLY A 189 1.59 10.96 -10.33
N GLU A 190 2.79 11.37 -10.74
CA GLU A 190 3.56 10.70 -11.81
C GLU A 190 4.16 9.34 -11.37
N TRP A 191 4.17 9.10 -10.07
CA TRP A 191 4.85 7.96 -9.44
C TRP A 191 3.89 6.89 -8.93
N VAL A 192 2.58 7.14 -8.97
CA VAL A 192 1.54 6.21 -8.50
C VAL A 192 0.60 5.82 -9.65
N ASN A 193 0.00 4.63 -9.54
CA ASN A 193 -1.00 4.14 -10.48
C ASN A 193 -2.42 4.26 -9.92
N ILE A 194 -2.55 4.15 -8.60
CA ILE A 194 -3.82 4.10 -7.88
C ILE A 194 -3.76 5.09 -6.71
N PHE A 195 -4.83 5.86 -6.52
CA PHE A 195 -5.02 6.71 -5.34
C PHE A 195 -5.95 6.01 -4.35
N ASN A 196 -5.52 5.91 -3.09
CA ASN A 196 -6.31 5.35 -1.99
C ASN A 196 -6.97 6.49 -1.21
N PHE A 197 -8.31 6.47 -1.10
CA PHE A 197 -9.13 7.46 -0.38
C PHE A 197 -10.20 6.75 0.44
#